data_AF-A0A2N7HR43-F1
#
_entry.id   AF-A0A2N7HR43-F1
#
_cell.length_a   1.000
_cell.length_b   1.000
_cell.length_c   1.000
_cell.angle_alpha   90.00
_cell.angle_beta   90.00
_cell.angle_gamma   90.00
#
_symmetry.space_group_name_H-M   'P 1'
#
loop_
_entity.id
_entity.type
_entity.pdbx_description
1 polymer ?
#
loop_
_entity_poly.entity_id
_entity_poly.type
_entity_poly.pdbx_seq_one_letter_code
_entity_poly.pdbx_strand_id
1 'polypeptide(L)'
;MNKLSKILVSLVVALPLISLFVSQTGTANTMDKTANSGKSEIATLAGGCFWCTESDLEKLKGVTDVVSGYSGGVLENPTYKQVSSGKSGHIEVINVTYNPDIVSYEQVLDQFFRHIDPTDDKGSFVDRGPQYRPAIFYHNQEQKDVAQSFMMEVDKTQIFGAPLKTELIKFEKFWPAEDYHQDYYKKSKVRYNYYRYASGRDQYLDKIFGDDRKDNPKTLRQIIDSKNATANAKTYVKPSDAEIKAKLTALQYDVTQEDATERPFDNKYWDNKEEGIYV
;
A
#
# COMPACT_ATOMS: atom_id res chain seq x y z
N MET A 1 -66.07 -50.48 -55.50
CA MET A 1 -65.50 -49.39 -56.33
C MET A 1 -64.32 -48.79 -55.59
N ASN A 2 -63.15 -48.79 -56.24
CA ASN A 2 -61.89 -48.05 -55.98
C ASN A 2 -61.24 -48.22 -54.58
N LYS A 3 -60.20 -49.05 -54.43
CA LYS A 3 -58.76 -48.89 -54.80
C LYS A 3 -57.94 -48.06 -53.79
N LEU A 4 -56.83 -48.69 -53.38
CA LEU A 4 -55.50 -48.12 -53.02
C LEU A 4 -55.38 -47.42 -51.66
N SER A 5 -54.28 -47.50 -50.89
CA SER A 5 -53.07 -48.34 -50.84
C SER A 5 -52.21 -47.81 -49.67
N LYS A 6 -51.48 -48.71 -48.98
CA LYS A 6 -50.19 -48.49 -48.27
C LYS A 6 -50.21 -47.66 -46.97
N ILE A 7 -50.05 -48.30 -45.81
CA ILE A 7 -48.77 -48.56 -45.09
C ILE A 7 -48.07 -47.27 -44.66
N LEU A 8 -48.02 -46.98 -43.35
CA LEU A 8 -46.74 -46.93 -42.62
C LEU A 8 -46.95 -46.93 -41.09
N VAL A 9 -46.17 -47.81 -40.46
CA VAL A 9 -45.85 -47.99 -39.05
C VAL A 9 -45.62 -46.68 -38.29
N SER A 10 -46.13 -46.56 -37.06
CA SER A 10 -45.35 -46.04 -35.92
C SER A 10 -46.02 -46.38 -34.59
N LEU A 11 -45.23 -47.10 -33.80
CA LEU A 11 -45.45 -47.63 -32.46
C LEU A 11 -45.51 -46.46 -31.46
N VAL A 12 -46.63 -46.28 -30.75
CA VAL A 12 -46.70 -45.35 -29.60
C VAL A 12 -46.71 -46.21 -28.33
N VAL A 13 -45.53 -46.38 -27.75
CA VAL A 13 -45.35 -46.96 -26.42
C VAL A 13 -45.51 -45.84 -25.41
N ALA A 14 -46.62 -45.85 -24.68
CA ALA A 14 -46.80 -45.08 -23.47
C ALA A 14 -46.24 -45.90 -22.29
N LEU A 15 -45.23 -45.37 -21.59
CA LEU A 15 -44.80 -45.89 -20.29
C LEU A 15 -44.71 -44.71 -19.29
N PRO A 16 -45.22 -44.89 -18.06
CA PRO A 16 -45.37 -43.81 -17.10
C PRO A 16 -44.10 -43.56 -16.27
N LEU A 17 -44.06 -42.34 -15.74
CA LEU A 17 -43.10 -41.77 -14.78
C LEU A 17 -42.54 -42.78 -13.77
N ILE A 18 -41.21 -42.86 -13.72
CA ILE A 18 -40.45 -43.30 -12.55
C ILE A 18 -39.61 -42.10 -12.11
N SER A 19 -40.09 -41.40 -11.08
CA SER A 19 -39.33 -40.39 -10.34
C SER A 19 -38.37 -41.09 -9.37
N LEU A 20 -37.12 -41.31 -9.79
CA LEU A 20 -36.01 -41.59 -8.89
C LEU A 20 -35.49 -40.27 -8.31
N PHE A 21 -35.95 -39.92 -7.10
CA PHE A 21 -35.24 -38.96 -6.26
C PHE A 21 -34.02 -39.66 -5.68
N VAL A 22 -32.89 -39.54 -6.38
CA VAL A 22 -31.58 -39.81 -5.79
C VAL A 22 -31.20 -38.56 -5.01
N SER A 23 -31.35 -38.62 -3.68
CA SER A 23 -30.73 -37.65 -2.78
C SER A 23 -29.22 -37.90 -2.75
N GLN A 24 -28.52 -37.39 -3.76
CA GLN A 24 -27.08 -37.21 -3.66
C GLN A 24 -26.84 -35.93 -2.85
N THR A 25 -26.34 -36.16 -1.64
CA THR A 25 -25.70 -35.19 -0.77
C THR A 25 -24.58 -34.50 -1.53
N GLY A 26 -24.90 -33.40 -2.20
CA GLY A 26 -23.92 -32.43 -2.67
C GLY A 26 -23.40 -31.67 -1.46
N THR A 27 -22.29 -32.16 -0.90
CA THR A 27 -21.42 -31.34 -0.05
C THR A 27 -21.00 -30.16 -0.90
N ALA A 28 -21.63 -29.01 -0.67
CA ALA A 28 -21.10 -27.74 -1.14
C ALA A 28 -19.69 -27.65 -0.56
N ASN A 29 -18.68 -27.65 -1.43
CA ASN A 29 -17.33 -27.25 -1.09
C ASN A 29 -17.38 -25.75 -0.79
N THR A 30 -17.89 -25.39 0.39
CA THR A 30 -17.42 -24.21 1.11
C THR A 30 -15.92 -24.41 1.24
N MET A 31 -15.16 -23.70 0.43
CA MET A 31 -13.75 -23.44 0.72
C MET A 31 -13.73 -22.71 2.05
N ASP A 32 -13.62 -23.52 3.11
CA ASP A 32 -13.24 -23.08 4.43
C ASP A 32 -11.80 -22.59 4.29
N LYS A 33 -11.65 -21.31 3.93
CA LYS A 33 -10.39 -20.57 4.05
C LYS A 33 -10.12 -20.56 5.54
N THR A 34 -9.41 -21.59 5.99
CA THR A 34 -9.09 -21.89 7.38
C THR A 34 -8.81 -20.59 8.09
N ALA A 35 -9.78 -20.16 8.92
CA ALA A 35 -9.68 -18.96 9.71
C ALA A 35 -8.54 -19.18 10.71
N ASN A 36 -7.34 -18.74 10.32
CA ASN A 36 -6.25 -18.58 11.25
C ASN A 36 -6.74 -17.54 12.26
N SER A 37 -7.11 -17.99 13.45
CA SER A 37 -7.58 -17.18 14.59
C SER A 37 -6.44 -16.31 15.18
N GLY A 38 -5.60 -15.73 14.33
CA GLY A 38 -4.73 -14.62 14.69
C GLY A 38 -5.54 -13.33 14.75
N LYS A 39 -5.12 -12.39 15.59
CA LYS A 39 -5.68 -11.03 15.57
C LYS A 39 -5.55 -10.49 14.14
N SER A 40 -6.61 -9.91 13.60
CA SER A 40 -6.62 -9.32 12.26
C SER A 40 -7.21 -7.94 12.33
N GLU A 41 -6.63 -7.02 11.58
CA GLU A 41 -7.08 -5.63 11.47
C GLU A 41 -7.33 -5.27 10.01
N ILE A 42 -8.08 -4.19 9.79
CA ILE A 42 -8.48 -3.74 8.45
C ILE A 42 -8.06 -2.29 8.25
N ALA A 43 -7.42 -2.01 7.11
CA ALA A 43 -7.20 -0.67 6.59
C ALA A 43 -8.05 -0.45 5.34
N THR A 44 -8.76 0.68 5.25
CA THR A 44 -9.54 1.04 4.06
C THR A 44 -8.88 2.21 3.35
N LEU A 45 -8.38 1.99 2.14
CA LEU A 45 -7.45 2.90 1.46
C LEU A 45 -7.91 3.17 0.01
N ALA A 46 -7.83 4.42 -0.44
CA ALA A 46 -8.19 4.87 -1.79
C ALA A 46 -6.96 5.52 -2.44
N GLY A 47 -6.55 5.05 -3.62
CA GLY A 47 -5.28 5.44 -4.25
C GLY A 47 -5.30 5.37 -5.77
N GLY A 48 -6.42 5.77 -6.37
CA GLY A 48 -6.70 5.56 -7.79
C GLY A 48 -7.41 4.25 -8.07
N CYS A 49 -7.23 3.71 -9.28
CA CYS A 49 -7.83 2.44 -9.67
C CYS A 49 -7.51 1.32 -8.67
N PHE A 50 -8.55 0.72 -8.11
CA PHE A 50 -8.41 -0.30 -7.07
C PHE A 50 -7.69 -1.58 -7.53
N TRP A 51 -7.61 -1.87 -8.84
CA TRP A 51 -6.93 -3.04 -9.37
C TRP A 51 -5.42 -2.92 -9.16
N CYS A 52 -4.91 -1.69 -9.26
CA CYS A 52 -3.50 -1.40 -9.02
C CYS A 52 -3.19 -1.49 -7.53
N THR A 53 -4.00 -0.84 -6.67
CA THR A 53 -3.75 -0.82 -5.24
C THR A 53 -3.96 -2.21 -4.61
N GLU A 54 -4.95 -2.99 -5.06
CA GLU A 54 -5.13 -4.40 -4.69
C GLU A 54 -3.85 -5.20 -4.98
N SER A 55 -3.41 -5.20 -6.24
CA SER A 55 -2.17 -5.85 -6.68
C SER A 55 -0.95 -5.46 -5.85
N ASP A 56 -0.83 -4.18 -5.50
CA ASP A 56 0.35 -3.64 -4.84
C ASP A 56 0.36 -3.92 -3.32
N LEU A 57 -0.81 -3.95 -2.68
CA LEU A 57 -0.93 -4.26 -1.24
C LEU A 57 -0.91 -5.76 -0.95
N GLU A 58 -1.43 -6.61 -1.85
CA GLU A 58 -1.37 -8.08 -1.66
C GLU A 58 0.07 -8.64 -1.59
N LYS A 59 1.05 -7.90 -2.11
CA LYS A 59 2.48 -8.29 -2.06
C LYS A 59 3.11 -8.05 -0.69
N LEU A 60 2.46 -7.30 0.19
CA LEU A 60 3.00 -6.95 1.51
C LEU A 60 2.90 -8.16 2.45
N LYS A 61 4.05 -8.61 2.96
CA LYS A 61 4.08 -9.69 3.96
C LYS A 61 3.27 -9.29 5.20
N GLY A 62 2.35 -10.16 5.61
CA GLY A 62 1.44 -9.91 6.74
C GLY A 62 0.04 -9.47 6.30
N VAL A 63 -0.14 -9.03 5.04
CA VAL A 63 -1.45 -8.90 4.41
C VAL A 63 -1.98 -10.28 4.06
N THR A 64 -3.25 -10.52 4.38
CA THR A 64 -3.92 -11.83 4.23
C THR A 64 -5.06 -11.79 3.21
N ASP A 65 -5.62 -10.61 2.95
CA ASP A 65 -6.69 -10.41 1.97
C ASP A 65 -6.74 -8.94 1.56
N VAL A 66 -7.07 -8.67 0.29
CA VAL A 66 -7.38 -7.33 -0.20
C VAL A 66 -8.62 -7.39 -1.07
N VAL A 67 -9.65 -6.60 -0.72
CA VAL A 67 -10.93 -6.59 -1.45
C VAL A 67 -11.17 -5.22 -2.06
N SER A 68 -11.41 -5.18 -3.35
CA SER A 68 -11.76 -3.95 -4.10
C SER A 68 -13.21 -3.54 -3.81
N GLY A 69 -13.47 -2.25 -3.65
CA GLY A 69 -14.80 -1.75 -3.34
C GLY A 69 -14.96 -0.24 -3.39
N TYR A 70 -16.05 0.23 -2.77
CA TYR A 70 -16.49 1.62 -2.79
C TYR A 70 -16.81 2.12 -1.38
N SER A 71 -16.41 3.35 -1.07
CA SER A 71 -16.69 4.00 0.22
C SER A 71 -16.77 5.53 0.06
N GLY A 72 -17.26 6.21 1.10
CA GLY A 72 -17.27 7.68 1.20
C GLY A 72 -18.39 8.40 0.45
N GLY A 73 -19.19 7.69 -0.35
CA GLY A 73 -20.35 8.24 -1.05
C GLY A 73 -21.68 8.01 -0.32
N VAL A 74 -22.75 8.59 -0.87
CA VAL A 74 -24.08 8.61 -0.24
C VAL A 74 -25.01 7.49 -0.74
N LEU A 75 -24.69 6.88 -1.89
CA LEU A 75 -25.54 5.83 -2.46
C LEU A 75 -25.38 4.53 -1.69
N GLU A 76 -26.48 3.87 -1.38
CA GLU A 76 -26.44 2.50 -0.88
C GLU A 76 -26.21 1.51 -2.04
N ASN A 77 -25.39 0.50 -1.78
CA ASN A 77 -25.04 -0.57 -2.72
C ASN A 77 -24.70 -0.04 -4.14
N PRO A 78 -23.71 0.86 -4.27
CA PRO A 78 -23.37 1.47 -5.55
C PRO A 78 -22.80 0.43 -6.52
N THR A 79 -23.19 0.54 -7.79
CA THR A 79 -22.60 -0.24 -8.90
C THR A 79 -21.38 0.49 -9.47
N TYR A 80 -20.48 -0.25 -10.12
CA TYR A 80 -19.32 0.35 -10.80
C TYR A 80 -19.72 1.48 -11.74
N LYS A 81 -20.80 1.30 -12.53
CA LYS A 81 -21.30 2.34 -13.46
C LYS A 81 -21.68 3.64 -12.76
N GLN A 82 -22.22 3.55 -11.54
CA GLN A 82 -22.57 4.73 -10.75
C GLN A 82 -21.32 5.41 -10.19
N VAL A 83 -20.35 4.63 -9.71
CA VAL A 83 -19.08 5.15 -9.16
C VAL A 83 -18.20 5.76 -10.24
N SER A 84 -17.99 5.03 -11.35
CA SER A 84 -17.16 5.45 -12.48
C SER A 84 -17.70 6.70 -13.19
N SER A 85 -18.96 7.06 -12.96
CA SER A 85 -19.54 8.33 -13.45
C SER A 85 -19.01 9.57 -12.71
N GLY A 86 -18.40 9.39 -11.54
CA GLY A 86 -17.92 10.45 -10.65
C GLY A 86 -19.02 11.20 -9.89
N LYS A 87 -20.30 10.82 -10.03
CA LYS A 87 -21.45 11.54 -9.45
C LYS A 87 -22.00 10.95 -8.16
N SER A 88 -21.61 9.73 -7.78
CA SER A 88 -22.14 9.05 -6.59
C SER A 88 -21.51 9.52 -5.28
N GLY A 89 -20.41 10.28 -5.35
CA GLY A 89 -19.58 10.65 -4.20
C GLY A 89 -18.66 9.53 -3.69
N HIS A 90 -18.87 8.29 -4.12
CA HIS A 90 -18.03 7.16 -3.74
C HIS A 90 -16.64 7.25 -4.36
N ILE A 91 -15.67 6.73 -3.63
CA ILE A 91 -14.28 6.55 -4.04
C ILE A 91 -14.03 5.05 -4.25
N GLU A 92 -13.25 4.71 -5.26
CA GLU A 92 -12.65 3.38 -5.33
C GLU A 92 -11.67 3.19 -4.18
N VAL A 93 -11.91 2.15 -3.39
CA VAL A 93 -11.12 1.79 -2.22
C VAL A 93 -10.75 0.32 -2.25
N ILE A 94 -9.76 -0.03 -1.43
CA ILE A 94 -9.46 -1.40 -1.05
C ILE A 94 -9.63 -1.57 0.47
N ASN A 95 -10.18 -2.69 0.89
CA ASN A 95 -10.10 -3.17 2.27
C ASN A 95 -8.94 -4.14 2.38
N VAL A 96 -7.89 -3.74 3.09
CA VAL A 96 -6.68 -4.53 3.33
C VAL A 96 -6.79 -5.19 4.69
N THR A 97 -6.90 -6.51 4.72
CA THR A 97 -6.93 -7.32 5.94
C THR A 97 -5.51 -7.80 6.26
N TYR A 98 -4.98 -7.44 7.42
CA TYR A 98 -3.59 -7.72 7.80
C TYR A 98 -3.47 -8.25 9.24
N ASN A 99 -2.40 -8.99 9.50
CA ASN A 99 -2.02 -9.43 10.84
C ASN A 99 -1.08 -8.39 11.50
N PRO A 100 -1.53 -7.69 12.57
CA PRO A 100 -0.74 -6.67 13.25
C PRO A 100 0.51 -7.21 13.96
N ASP A 101 0.60 -8.52 14.19
CA ASP A 101 1.81 -9.16 14.76
C ASP A 101 2.92 -9.33 13.72
N ILE A 102 2.60 -9.19 12.42
CA ILE A 102 3.54 -9.35 11.30
C ILE A 102 3.83 -8.00 10.62
N VAL A 103 2.80 -7.17 10.45
CA VAL A 103 2.90 -5.87 9.78
C VAL A 103 2.04 -4.83 10.50
N SER A 104 2.63 -3.68 10.83
CA SER A 104 1.92 -2.60 11.52
C SER A 104 1.03 -1.80 10.55
N TYR A 105 0.06 -1.08 11.10
CA TYR A 105 -0.78 -0.16 10.30
C TYR A 105 0.07 0.88 9.55
N GLU A 106 1.11 1.43 10.18
CA GLU A 106 2.04 2.35 9.51
C GLU A 106 2.75 1.69 8.32
N GLN A 107 3.19 0.44 8.44
CA GLN A 107 3.82 -0.29 7.33
C GLN A 107 2.84 -0.57 6.18
N VAL A 108 1.56 -0.77 6.49
CA VAL A 108 0.49 -0.84 5.47
C VAL A 108 0.36 0.51 4.76
N LEU A 109 0.39 1.63 5.50
CA LEU A 109 0.37 2.97 4.90
C LEU A 109 1.63 3.27 4.09
N ASP A 110 2.81 2.84 4.56
CA ASP A 110 4.08 2.97 3.84
C ASP A 110 3.99 2.29 2.47
N GLN A 111 3.57 1.02 2.47
CA GLN A 111 3.34 0.27 1.24
C GLN A 111 2.34 1.00 0.34
N PHE A 112 1.25 1.51 0.89
CA PHE A 112 0.25 2.25 0.12
C PHE A 112 0.80 3.52 -0.53
N PHE A 113 1.43 4.42 0.24
CA PHE A 113 1.97 5.69 -0.26
C PHE A 113 3.08 5.49 -1.30
N ARG A 114 3.84 4.40 -1.21
CA ARG A 114 4.87 4.04 -2.20
C ARG A 114 4.33 3.56 -3.55
N HIS A 115 3.01 3.38 -3.67
CA HIS A 115 2.36 2.85 -4.88
C HIS A 115 1.28 3.78 -5.45
N ILE A 116 1.20 5.03 -4.98
CA ILE A 116 0.23 6.03 -5.44
C ILE A 116 0.91 7.38 -5.68
N ASP A 117 0.18 8.31 -6.32
CA ASP A 117 0.49 9.73 -6.23
C ASP A 117 -0.42 10.34 -5.16
N PRO A 118 0.10 10.65 -3.95
CA PRO A 118 -0.71 11.20 -2.87
C PRO A 118 -0.91 12.72 -2.97
N THR A 119 -0.40 13.37 -4.03
CA THR A 119 -0.41 14.83 -4.21
C THR A 119 -1.47 15.32 -5.21
N ASP A 120 -2.20 14.39 -5.85
CA ASP A 120 -3.21 14.68 -6.87
C ASP A 120 -4.63 14.35 -6.37
N ASP A 121 -5.44 15.37 -6.09
CA ASP A 121 -6.85 15.21 -5.68
C ASP A 121 -7.83 15.16 -6.86
N LYS A 122 -7.35 15.24 -8.10
CA LYS A 122 -8.18 15.25 -9.32
C LYS A 122 -8.25 13.88 -10.01
N GLY A 123 -7.55 12.89 -9.44
CA GLY A 123 -7.57 11.50 -9.87
C GLY A 123 -6.26 10.79 -9.55
N SER A 124 -5.90 9.82 -10.38
CA SER A 124 -4.67 9.05 -10.27
C SER A 124 -4.15 8.68 -11.66
N PHE A 125 -3.04 9.31 -12.05
CA PHE A 125 -2.36 9.05 -13.33
C PHE A 125 -3.24 9.23 -14.57
N VAL A 126 -3.62 8.19 -15.32
CA VAL A 126 -4.57 8.33 -16.44
C VAL A 126 -6.02 8.34 -15.99
N ASP A 127 -6.31 7.84 -14.79
CA ASP A 127 -7.67 7.74 -14.25
C ASP A 127 -8.06 9.05 -13.59
N ARG A 128 -9.01 9.76 -14.19
CA ARG A 128 -9.40 11.11 -13.76
C ARG A 128 -10.81 11.13 -13.20
N GLY A 129 -11.00 11.95 -12.16
CA GLY A 129 -12.27 12.10 -11.47
C GLY A 129 -12.16 11.90 -9.95
N PRO A 130 -13.12 12.42 -9.18
CA PRO A 130 -13.09 12.39 -7.72
C PRO A 130 -13.12 10.98 -7.13
N GLN A 131 -13.64 10.00 -7.87
CA GLN A 131 -13.68 8.60 -7.45
C GLN A 131 -12.30 7.93 -7.40
N TYR A 132 -11.26 8.57 -7.94
CA TYR A 132 -9.88 8.08 -7.94
C TYR A 132 -8.94 8.87 -7.03
N ARG A 133 -9.47 9.87 -6.31
CA ARG A 133 -8.66 10.72 -5.42
C ARG A 133 -8.10 9.91 -4.23
N PRO A 134 -6.93 10.28 -3.69
CA PRO A 134 -6.33 9.56 -2.59
C PRO A 134 -7.06 9.83 -1.26
N ALA A 135 -7.34 8.78 -0.49
CA ALA A 135 -7.92 8.89 0.84
C ALA A 135 -7.57 7.70 1.75
N ILE A 136 -7.55 7.94 3.05
CA ILE A 136 -7.43 6.94 4.11
C ILE A 136 -8.71 7.01 4.95
N PHE A 137 -9.40 5.88 5.08
CA PHE A 137 -10.60 5.77 5.90
C PHE A 137 -10.25 5.12 7.24
N TYR A 138 -10.19 5.91 8.31
CA TYR A 138 -9.80 5.42 9.64
C TYR A 138 -10.98 4.76 10.36
N HIS A 139 -10.75 3.58 10.93
CA HIS A 139 -11.75 2.79 11.65
C HIS A 139 -11.84 3.14 13.13
N ASN A 140 -10.77 3.69 13.70
CA ASN A 140 -10.69 4.05 15.10
C ASN A 140 -9.71 5.23 15.32
N GLN A 141 -9.60 5.68 16.57
CA GLN A 141 -8.74 6.82 16.93
C GLN A 141 -7.25 6.52 16.73
N GLU A 142 -6.80 5.30 17.03
CA GLU A 142 -5.41 4.89 16.84
C GLU A 142 -4.99 4.96 15.37
N GLN A 143 -5.79 4.41 14.45
CA GLN A 143 -5.54 4.53 13.01
C GLN A 143 -5.53 5.99 12.54
N LYS A 144 -6.41 6.83 13.09
CA LYS A 144 -6.44 8.25 12.77
C LYS A 144 -5.14 8.93 13.18
N ASP A 145 -4.68 8.69 14.41
CA ASP A 145 -3.48 9.34 14.96
C ASP A 145 -2.20 8.86 14.24
N VAL A 146 -2.10 7.55 13.96
CA VAL A 146 -0.99 6.99 13.18
C VAL A 146 -0.99 7.54 11.76
N ALA A 147 -2.13 7.53 11.06
CA ALA A 147 -2.22 8.06 9.69
C ALA A 147 -1.87 9.54 9.64
N GLN A 148 -2.43 10.35 10.55
CA GLN A 148 -2.17 11.78 10.60
C GLN A 148 -0.69 12.09 10.86
N SER A 149 -0.07 11.40 11.81
CA SER A 149 1.34 11.58 12.16
C SER A 149 2.24 11.15 11.01
N PHE A 150 2.00 9.97 10.43
CA PHE A 150 2.78 9.45 9.31
C PHE A 150 2.68 10.34 8.07
N MET A 151 1.47 10.78 7.70
CA MET A 151 1.28 11.72 6.60
C MET A 151 2.04 13.03 6.80
N MET A 152 2.03 13.57 8.02
CA MET A 152 2.78 14.79 8.35
C MET A 152 4.29 14.59 8.22
N GLU A 153 4.81 13.44 8.66
CA GLU A 153 6.24 13.11 8.53
C GLU A 153 6.64 12.92 7.08
N VAL A 154 5.83 12.22 6.29
CA VAL A 154 6.02 12.04 4.85
C VAL A 154 6.03 13.39 4.13
N ASP A 155 5.08 14.27 4.42
CA ASP A 155 4.98 15.61 3.80
C ASP A 155 6.23 16.46 4.09
N LYS A 156 6.74 16.41 5.32
CA LYS A 156 8.00 17.09 5.73
C LYS A 156 9.22 16.63 4.94
N THR A 157 9.26 15.39 4.45
CA THR A 157 10.38 14.92 3.62
C THR A 157 10.43 15.61 2.24
N GLN A 158 9.28 16.13 1.80
CA GLN A 158 9.02 16.65 0.45
C GLN A 158 9.33 15.66 -0.68
N ILE A 159 9.32 14.35 -0.40
CA ILE A 159 9.70 13.31 -1.38
C ILE A 159 8.83 13.33 -2.63
N PHE A 160 7.54 13.63 -2.51
CA PHE A 160 6.60 13.70 -3.63
C PHE A 160 6.63 15.04 -4.38
N GLY A 161 7.47 16.00 -3.95
CA GLY A 161 7.65 17.29 -4.60
C GLY A 161 6.48 18.30 -4.45
N ALA A 162 5.35 17.88 -3.90
CA ALA A 162 4.20 18.71 -3.58
C ALA A 162 3.53 18.25 -2.28
N PRO A 163 2.73 19.12 -1.62
CA PRO A 163 2.02 18.74 -0.41
C PRO A 163 1.04 17.59 -0.63
N LEU A 164 0.91 16.71 0.35
CA LEU A 164 -0.07 15.62 0.30
C LEU A 164 -1.50 16.18 0.19
N LYS A 165 -2.28 15.57 -0.70
CA LYS A 165 -3.71 15.81 -0.91
C LYS A 165 -4.59 14.65 -0.44
N THR A 166 -3.97 13.64 0.17
CA THR A 166 -4.68 12.47 0.69
C THR A 166 -5.64 12.89 1.80
N GLU A 167 -6.92 12.54 1.67
CA GLU A 167 -7.94 12.84 2.68
C GLU A 167 -7.87 11.84 3.85
N LEU A 168 -8.15 12.30 5.07
CA LEU A 168 -8.32 11.42 6.23
C LEU A 168 -9.79 11.43 6.67
N ILE A 169 -10.52 10.38 6.28
CA ILE A 169 -11.99 10.30 6.36
C ILE A 169 -12.38 9.29 7.43
N LYS A 170 -13.42 9.58 8.22
CA LYS A 170 -13.96 8.57 9.14
C LYS A 170 -14.56 7.42 8.33
N PHE A 171 -14.18 6.19 8.62
CA PHE A 171 -14.82 5.03 7.98
C PHE A 171 -16.29 4.94 8.42
N GLU A 172 -17.18 4.73 7.46
CA GLU A 172 -18.62 4.51 7.72
C GLU A 172 -19.07 3.16 7.16
N LYS A 173 -18.84 2.92 5.87
CA LYS A 173 -19.30 1.71 5.20
C LYS A 173 -18.43 1.35 4.00
N PHE A 174 -18.23 0.05 3.82
CA PHE A 174 -17.58 -0.52 2.63
C PHE A 174 -18.61 -1.28 1.80
N TRP A 175 -18.61 -1.03 0.50
CA TRP A 175 -19.39 -1.76 -0.48
C TRP A 175 -18.44 -2.56 -1.38
N PRO A 176 -18.40 -3.90 -1.30
CA PRO A 176 -17.59 -4.70 -2.21
C PRO A 176 -17.95 -4.40 -3.67
N ALA A 177 -16.94 -4.23 -4.51
CA ALA A 177 -17.13 -4.14 -5.95
C ALA A 177 -17.53 -5.50 -6.52
N GLU A 178 -18.11 -5.50 -7.72
CA GLU A 178 -18.55 -6.72 -8.41
C GLU A 178 -17.39 -7.73 -8.58
N ASP A 179 -17.69 -9.03 -8.59
CA ASP A 179 -16.70 -10.13 -8.58
C ASP A 179 -15.67 -10.08 -9.72
N TYR A 180 -16.03 -9.46 -10.84
CA TYR A 180 -15.12 -9.29 -11.98
C TYR A 180 -14.04 -8.23 -11.73
N HIS A 181 -14.21 -7.36 -10.72
CA HIS A 181 -13.18 -6.41 -10.28
C HIS A 181 -12.19 -7.03 -9.28
N GLN A 182 -12.61 -8.04 -8.53
CA GLN A 182 -11.74 -8.70 -7.54
C GLN A 182 -10.66 -9.51 -8.24
N ASP A 183 -9.41 -9.44 -7.76
CA ASP A 183 -8.25 -10.12 -8.35
C ASP A 183 -8.06 -9.83 -9.84
N TYR A 184 -8.46 -8.65 -10.32
CA TYR A 184 -8.47 -8.37 -11.77
C TYR A 184 -7.09 -8.56 -12.39
N TYR A 185 -6.03 -8.19 -11.67
CA TYR A 185 -4.65 -8.34 -12.11
C TYR A 185 -4.22 -9.81 -12.27
N LYS A 186 -4.82 -10.74 -11.52
CA LYS A 186 -4.60 -12.19 -11.64
C LYS A 186 -5.46 -12.76 -12.78
N LYS A 187 -6.76 -12.44 -12.79
CA LYS A 187 -7.76 -12.99 -13.72
C LYS A 187 -7.59 -12.47 -15.16
N SER A 188 -7.15 -11.23 -15.32
CA SER A 188 -7.00 -10.53 -16.61
C SER A 188 -5.57 -10.01 -16.85
N LYS A 189 -4.56 -10.81 -16.51
CA LYS A 189 -3.14 -10.43 -16.45
C LYS A 189 -2.62 -9.62 -17.64
N VAL A 190 -2.91 -10.05 -18.89
CA VAL A 190 -2.42 -9.34 -20.09
C VAL A 190 -3.00 -7.94 -20.20
N ARG A 191 -4.33 -7.82 -20.02
CA ARG A 191 -5.04 -6.54 -20.10
C ARG A 191 -4.65 -5.62 -18.95
N TYR A 192 -4.53 -6.17 -17.74
CA TYR A 192 -4.05 -5.44 -16.57
C TYR A 192 -2.62 -4.91 -16.79
N ASN A 193 -1.69 -5.74 -17.24
CA ASN A 193 -0.30 -5.33 -17.46
C ASN A 193 -0.19 -4.20 -18.49
N TYR A 194 -0.95 -4.30 -19.59
CA TYR A 194 -1.01 -3.23 -20.59
C TYR A 194 -1.53 -1.93 -19.99
N TYR A 195 -2.65 -2.00 -19.25
CA TYR A 195 -3.24 -0.85 -18.58
C TYR A 195 -2.28 -0.24 -17.54
N ARG A 196 -1.67 -1.04 -16.68
CA ARG A 196 -0.71 -0.57 -15.66
C ARG A 196 0.47 0.15 -16.29
N TYR A 197 1.06 -0.43 -17.34
CA TYR A 197 2.16 0.20 -18.08
C TYR A 197 1.73 1.54 -18.73
N ALA A 198 0.56 1.55 -19.39
CA ALA A 198 0.04 2.74 -20.06
C ALA A 198 -0.46 3.82 -19.09
N SER A 199 -0.71 3.47 -17.82
CA SER A 199 -1.22 4.41 -16.83
C SER A 199 -0.24 5.52 -16.48
N GLY A 200 1.06 5.32 -16.67
CA GLY A 200 2.08 6.26 -16.18
C GLY A 200 2.43 6.10 -14.71
N ARG A 201 1.76 5.18 -13.98
CA ARG A 201 2.01 4.98 -12.54
C ARG A 201 3.45 4.57 -12.25
N ASP A 202 3.95 3.55 -12.94
CA ASP A 202 5.29 3.06 -12.65
C ASP A 202 6.36 4.08 -13.00
N GLN A 203 6.21 4.83 -14.09
CA GLN A 203 7.12 5.89 -14.49
C GLN A 203 7.16 7.04 -13.47
N TYR A 204 6.01 7.39 -12.88
CA TYR A 204 5.97 8.33 -11.76
C TYR A 204 6.71 7.79 -10.54
N LEU A 205 6.45 6.54 -10.15
CA LEU A 205 7.09 5.93 -8.98
C LEU A 205 8.60 5.77 -9.15
N ASP A 206 9.07 5.41 -10.34
CA ASP A 206 10.49 5.31 -10.69
C ASP A 206 11.15 6.70 -10.57
N LYS A 207 10.46 7.77 -11.00
CA LYS A 207 10.95 9.15 -10.83
C LYS A 207 11.07 9.57 -9.36
N ILE A 208 10.14 9.15 -8.50
CA ILE A 208 10.13 9.53 -7.07
C ILE A 208 11.13 8.71 -6.25
N PHE A 209 11.17 7.39 -6.46
CA PHE A 209 11.91 6.45 -5.60
C PHE A 209 13.18 5.90 -6.24
N GLY A 210 13.46 6.22 -7.51
CA GLY A 210 14.58 5.69 -8.29
C GLY A 210 14.21 4.45 -9.10
N ASP A 211 14.97 4.21 -10.17
CA ASP A 211 14.74 3.11 -11.11
C ASP A 211 14.97 1.72 -10.46
N ASP A 212 15.78 1.65 -9.41
CA ASP A 212 16.07 0.43 -8.64
C ASP A 212 15.06 0.18 -7.50
N ARG A 213 13.95 0.96 -7.42
CA ARG A 213 12.97 0.86 -6.33
C ARG A 213 12.38 -0.56 -6.14
N LYS A 214 12.43 -1.39 -7.18
CA LYS A 214 11.95 -2.79 -7.15
C LYS A 214 13.01 -3.74 -6.57
N ASP A 215 14.28 -3.44 -6.78
CA ASP A 215 15.41 -4.28 -6.37
C ASP A 215 15.89 -3.91 -4.96
N ASN A 216 15.86 -2.62 -4.62
CA ASN A 216 16.27 -2.10 -3.31
C ASN A 216 15.23 -1.11 -2.72
N PRO A 217 14.04 -1.60 -2.33
CA PRO A 217 12.95 -0.76 -1.89
C PRO A 217 13.23 -0.09 -0.53
N LYS A 218 13.50 1.23 -0.51
CA LYS A 218 13.52 2.02 0.75
C LYS A 218 12.10 2.37 1.21
N THR A 219 11.79 2.05 2.46
CA THR A 219 10.54 2.47 3.12
C THR A 219 10.52 3.99 3.32
N LEU A 220 9.32 4.59 3.37
CA LEU A 220 9.16 5.99 3.74
C LEU A 220 9.66 6.24 5.15
N ARG A 221 9.48 5.30 6.09
CA ARG A 221 10.07 5.40 7.44
C ARG A 221 11.59 5.56 7.38
N GLN A 222 12.30 4.72 6.62
CA GLN A 222 13.75 4.87 6.43
C GLN A 222 14.14 6.22 5.81
N ILE A 223 13.33 6.75 4.89
CA ILE A 223 13.56 8.05 4.26
C ILE A 223 13.35 9.19 5.25
N ILE A 224 12.28 9.13 6.05
CA ILE A 224 11.99 10.07 7.15
C ILE A 224 13.15 10.07 8.14
N ASP A 225 13.57 8.89 8.60
CA ASP A 225 14.64 8.76 9.59
C ASP A 225 15.97 9.28 9.04
N SER A 226 16.29 9.00 7.77
CA SER A 226 17.50 9.53 7.12
C SER A 226 17.48 11.05 6.98
N LYS A 227 16.33 11.63 6.60
CA LYS A 227 16.12 13.09 6.52
C LYS A 227 16.25 13.74 7.89
N ASN A 228 15.63 13.16 8.92
CA ASN A 228 15.69 13.64 10.30
C ASN A 228 17.10 13.54 10.86
N ALA A 229 17.82 12.44 10.60
CA ALA A 229 19.22 12.31 10.98
C ALA A 229 20.10 13.38 10.32
N THR A 230 19.86 13.67 9.03
CA THR A 230 20.58 14.74 8.31
C THR A 230 20.25 16.13 8.84
N ALA A 231 18.98 16.39 9.18
CA ALA A 231 18.53 17.67 9.73
C ALA A 231 19.02 17.90 11.18
N ASN A 232 19.11 16.83 11.97
CA ASN A 232 19.57 16.86 13.36
C ASN A 232 21.08 16.66 13.50
N ALA A 233 21.79 16.28 12.43
CA ALA A 233 23.25 16.30 12.41
C ALA A 233 23.69 17.74 12.68
N LYS A 234 24.26 17.98 13.87
CA LYS A 234 24.91 19.26 14.16
C LYS A 234 25.93 19.51 13.04
N THR A 235 25.74 20.58 12.28
CA THR A 235 26.74 21.02 11.32
C THR A 235 27.96 21.49 12.10
N TYR A 236 28.96 20.63 12.24
CA TYR A 236 30.24 20.99 12.86
C TYR A 236 31.04 21.79 11.84
N VAL A 237 31.07 23.10 12.03
CA VAL A 237 31.91 24.00 11.23
C VAL A 237 33.27 24.08 11.91
N LYS A 238 34.35 23.79 11.16
CA LYS A 238 35.72 23.98 11.65
C LYS A 238 35.89 25.46 12.06
N PRO A 239 36.20 25.78 13.32
CA PRO A 239 36.47 27.15 13.74
C PRO A 239 37.70 27.71 12.99
N SER A 240 37.88 29.03 13.02
CA SER A 240 39.11 29.63 12.49
C SER A 240 40.33 29.13 13.27
N ASP A 241 41.49 29.12 12.63
CA ASP A 241 42.74 28.65 13.25
C ASP A 241 43.05 29.35 14.59
N ALA A 242 42.81 30.67 14.65
CA ALA A 242 42.95 31.46 15.86
C ALA A 242 42.02 31.00 17.00
N GLU A 243 40.77 30.64 16.67
CA GLU A 243 39.82 30.09 17.64
C GLU A 243 40.20 28.69 18.11
N ILE A 244 40.72 27.86 17.19
CA ILE A 244 41.21 26.51 17.52
C ILE A 244 42.39 26.63 18.50
N LYS A 245 43.37 27.49 18.19
CA LYS A 245 44.55 27.73 19.02
C LYS A 245 44.22 28.31 20.40
N ALA A 246 43.15 29.09 20.50
CA ALA A 246 42.67 29.62 21.77
C ALA A 246 41.91 28.60 22.64
N LYS A 247 41.30 27.57 22.01
CA LYS A 247 40.46 26.56 22.70
C LYS A 247 41.21 25.28 23.06
N LEU A 248 42.14 24.85 22.21
CA LEU A 248 42.86 23.60 22.38
C LEU A 248 44.10 23.78 23.26
N THR A 249 44.50 22.71 23.95
CA THR A 249 45.85 22.63 24.52
C THR A 249 46.89 22.57 23.40
N ALA A 250 48.14 22.88 23.70
CA ALA A 250 49.24 22.81 22.72
C ALA A 250 49.31 21.42 22.06
N LEU A 251 49.28 20.34 22.85
CA LEU A 251 49.29 18.97 22.34
C LEU A 251 48.09 18.67 21.44
N GLN A 252 46.88 19.09 21.82
CA GLN A 252 45.69 18.88 20.99
C GLN A 252 45.75 19.68 19.68
N TYR A 253 46.27 20.90 19.71
CA TYR A 253 46.47 21.71 18.51
C TYR A 253 47.50 21.04 17.59
N ASP A 254 48.67 20.66 18.11
CA ASP A 254 49.74 20.05 17.33
C ASP A 254 49.28 18.73 16.70
N VAL A 255 48.56 17.89 17.45
CA VAL A 255 48.02 16.62 16.94
C VAL A 255 46.94 16.86 15.88
N THR A 256 46.02 17.79 16.10
CA THR A 256 44.86 17.97 15.21
C THR A 256 45.12 18.86 14.01
N GLN A 257 46.10 19.78 14.08
CA GLN A 257 46.38 20.78 13.04
C GLN A 257 47.76 20.61 12.38
N GLU A 258 48.74 20.01 13.07
CA GLU A 258 50.15 19.93 12.61
C GLU A 258 50.64 18.48 12.44
N ASP A 259 49.73 17.49 12.41
CA ASP A 259 50.02 16.06 12.23
C ASP A 259 51.01 15.47 13.25
N ALA A 260 51.06 16.05 14.46
CA ALA A 260 51.84 15.49 15.54
C ALA A 260 51.22 14.20 16.09
N THR A 261 52.03 13.38 16.76
CA THR A 261 51.57 12.18 17.45
C THR A 261 51.89 12.30 18.94
N GLU A 262 50.89 12.09 19.80
CA GLU A 262 51.08 12.07 21.25
C GLU A 262 51.90 10.86 21.72
N ARG A 263 52.38 10.88 22.96
CA ARG A 263 53.18 9.79 23.50
C ARG A 263 52.32 8.55 23.76
N PRO A 264 52.83 7.34 23.45
CA PRO A 264 52.11 6.10 23.72
C PRO A 264 51.76 5.94 25.21
N PHE A 265 50.53 5.50 25.49
CA PHE A 265 50.01 5.21 26.84
C PHE A 265 49.99 6.41 27.80
N ASP A 266 50.14 7.64 27.29
CA ASP A 266 50.23 8.87 28.07
C ASP A 266 49.13 9.85 27.65
N ASN A 267 47.89 9.37 27.59
CA ASN A 267 46.71 10.18 27.31
C ASN A 267 45.51 9.78 28.19
N LYS A 268 44.49 10.62 28.27
CA LYS A 268 43.34 10.37 29.16
C LYS A 268 42.51 9.13 28.76
N TYR A 269 42.55 8.76 27.48
CA TYR A 269 41.61 7.81 26.89
C TYR A 269 42.21 6.43 26.57
N TRP A 270 43.51 6.20 26.78
CA TRP A 270 44.19 4.97 26.35
C TRP A 270 43.59 3.70 26.99
N ASP A 271 43.11 3.79 28.23
CA ASP A 271 42.44 2.70 28.95
C ASP A 271 40.96 2.97 29.26
N ASN A 272 40.34 3.95 28.58
CA ASN A 272 38.92 4.21 28.83
C ASN A 272 38.06 3.09 28.23
N LYS A 273 37.20 2.49 29.06
CA LYS A 273 36.25 1.41 28.68
C LYS A 273 34.79 1.78 28.98
N GLU A 274 34.52 3.01 29.38
CA GLU A 274 33.16 3.49 29.66
C GLU A 274 32.30 3.52 28.40
N GLU A 275 31.00 3.25 28.54
CA GLU A 275 30.04 3.35 27.43
C GLU A 275 29.83 4.82 27.03
N GLY A 276 29.89 5.12 25.74
CA GLY A 276 29.71 6.48 25.22
C GLY A 276 30.19 6.68 23.79
N ILE A 277 30.30 7.94 23.37
CA ILE A 277 30.82 8.35 22.06
C ILE A 277 32.04 9.26 22.21
N TYR A 278 32.99 9.16 21.27
CA TYR A 278 34.12 10.06 21.10
C TYR A 278 33.82 10.98 19.90
N VAL A 279 33.93 12.29 20.11
CA VAL A 279 33.62 13.32 19.12
C VAL A 279 34.80 14.27 18.91
#